data_AF-A0A8J9SC39-F1
#
_entry.id   AF-A0A8J9SC39-F1
#
_cell.length_a   1.000
_cell.length_b   1.000
_cell.length_c   1.000
_cell.angle_alpha   90.00
_cell.angle_beta   90.00
_cell.angle_gamma   90.00
#
_symmetry.space_group_name_H-M   'P 1'
#
loop_
_entity.id
_entity.type
_entity.pdbx_description
1 polymer ?
#
loop_
_entity_poly.entity_id
_entity_poly.type
_entity_poly.pdbx_seq_one_letter_code
_entity_poly.pdbx_strand_id
1 'polypeptide(L)'
;DEGVAVRNLATYGPAVVCVDASTWKDYSGGIITSESGCSQKFLDVNHCVQAVGYAYTSSGGGSESENGSHDSGSQDDSGSRQGYWIVRNQWSSYWGMSGYAWVAMGENTCGILNDFVQAYA
;
A
#
# COMPACT_ATOMS: atom_id res chain seq x y z
N ASP A 1 2.17 -11.62 3.95
CA ASP A 1 3.61 -11.29 4.05
C ASP A 1 3.88 -10.10 3.14
N GLU A 2 4.37 -9.00 3.69
CA GLU A 2 4.56 -7.75 2.96
C GLU A 2 5.75 -7.80 1.98
N GLY A 3 6.85 -8.45 2.38
CA GLY A 3 8.02 -8.60 1.52
C GLY A 3 7.73 -9.45 0.27
N VAL A 4 6.94 -10.51 0.41
CA VAL A 4 6.45 -11.33 -0.71
C VAL A 4 5.54 -10.49 -1.63
N ALA A 5 4.60 -9.71 -1.08
CA ALA A 5 3.71 -8.87 -1.88
C ALA A 5 4.48 -7.83 -2.70
N VAL A 6 5.47 -7.16 -2.10
CA VAL A 6 6.40 -6.25 -2.79
C VAL A 6 7.10 -6.94 -3.95
N ARG A 7 7.73 -8.11 -3.71
CA ARG A 7 8.43 -8.87 -4.75
C ARG A 7 7.49 -9.28 -5.88
N ASN A 8 6.28 -9.72 -5.53
CA ASN A 8 5.28 -10.14 -6.50
C ASN A 8 4.82 -8.98 -7.38
N LEU A 9 4.51 -7.80 -6.80
CA LEU A 9 4.16 -6.62 -7.58
C LEU A 9 5.29 -6.21 -8.54
N ALA A 10 6.53 -6.19 -8.05
CA ALA A 10 7.69 -5.81 -8.85
C ALA A 10 7.99 -6.79 -10.00
N THR A 11 7.74 -8.09 -9.77
CA THR A 11 8.10 -9.16 -10.71
C THR A 11 6.99 -9.45 -11.71
N TYR A 12 5.75 -9.49 -11.24
CA TYR A 12 4.60 -10.02 -11.98
C TYR A 12 3.55 -8.96 -12.32
N GLY A 13 3.69 -7.73 -11.82
CA GLY A 13 2.79 -6.62 -12.10
C GLY A 13 1.63 -6.51 -11.11
N PRO A 14 0.48 -5.93 -11.50
CA PRO A 14 -0.61 -5.67 -10.57
C PRO A 14 -1.27 -6.91 -9.96
N ALA A 15 -1.71 -6.80 -8.71
CA ALA A 15 -2.41 -7.84 -7.97
C ALA A 15 -3.81 -7.38 -7.53
N VAL A 16 -4.74 -8.32 -7.36
CA VAL A 16 -6.02 -8.05 -6.71
C VAL A 16 -5.80 -8.09 -5.20
N VAL A 17 -6.31 -7.08 -4.50
CA VAL A 17 -6.33 -7.03 -3.03
C VAL A 17 -7.73 -6.72 -2.53
N CYS A 18 -8.10 -7.26 -1.38
CA CYS A 18 -9.35 -6.89 -0.71
C CYS A 18 -9.06 -6.13 0.59
N VAL A 19 -9.82 -5.05 0.82
CA VAL A 19 -9.66 -4.12 1.94
C VAL A 19 -11.00 -3.86 2.62
N ASP A 20 -10.95 -3.40 3.86
CA ASP A 20 -12.07 -2.68 4.47
C ASP A 20 -12.09 -1.23 3.97
N ALA A 21 -13.03 -0.92 3.07
CA ALA A 21 -13.20 0.40 2.49
C ALA A 21 -14.27 1.25 3.19
N SER A 22 -14.66 0.90 4.43
CA SER A 22 -15.76 1.58 5.15
C SER A 22 -15.56 3.10 5.28
N THR A 23 -14.32 3.56 5.34
CA THR A 23 -13.97 4.99 5.47
C THR A 23 -13.58 5.66 4.15
N TRP A 24 -13.61 4.93 3.02
CA TRP A 24 -13.07 5.41 1.75
C TRP A 24 -14.01 6.34 0.98
N LYS A 25 -15.30 6.38 1.34
CA LYS A 25 -16.31 7.16 0.61
C LYS A 25 -15.90 8.62 0.42
N ASP A 26 -15.35 9.24 1.48
CA ASP A 26 -14.97 10.66 1.50
C ASP A 26 -13.46 10.87 1.31
N TYR A 27 -12.71 9.81 0.96
CA TYR A 27 -11.28 9.91 0.68
C TYR A 27 -11.02 10.82 -0.53
N SER A 28 -10.15 11.80 -0.34
CA SER A 28 -9.74 12.77 -1.37
C SER A 28 -8.22 12.85 -1.57
N GLY A 29 -7.42 12.27 -0.67
CA GLY A 29 -5.97 12.24 -0.79
C GLY A 29 -5.24 11.90 0.51
N GLY A 30 -3.91 11.82 0.42
CA GLY A 30 -3.03 11.42 1.53
C GLY A 30 -2.89 9.90 1.65
N ILE A 31 -2.12 9.47 2.66
CA ILE A 31 -1.92 8.05 2.96
C ILE A 31 -2.98 7.60 3.97
N ILE A 32 -3.73 6.56 3.62
CA ILE A 32 -4.65 5.87 4.53
C ILE A 32 -3.79 5.04 5.49
N THR A 33 -3.92 5.28 6.78
CA THR A 33 -3.20 4.60 7.87
C THR A 33 -4.13 3.68 8.65
N SER A 34 -3.59 2.86 9.57
CA SER A 34 -4.40 2.07 10.51
C SER A 34 -5.34 2.94 11.37
N GLU A 35 -4.94 4.18 11.63
CA GLU A 35 -5.72 5.17 12.38
C GLU A 35 -6.87 5.79 11.54
N SER A 36 -6.91 5.54 10.23
CA SER A 36 -7.96 6.07 9.32
C SER A 36 -9.31 5.36 9.46
N GLY A 37 -9.46 4.48 10.45
CA GLY A 37 -10.76 3.91 10.86
C GLY A 37 -11.22 2.66 10.09
N CYS A 38 -10.35 2.03 9.30
CA CYS A 38 -10.63 0.76 8.63
C CYS A 38 -10.11 -0.43 9.46
N SER A 39 -10.84 -1.54 9.46
CA SER A 39 -10.46 -2.77 10.13
C SER A 39 -9.34 -3.51 9.39
N GLN A 40 -8.50 -4.22 10.15
CA GLN A 40 -7.46 -5.09 9.62
C GLN A 40 -7.89 -6.57 9.61
N LYS A 41 -9.09 -6.90 10.14
CA LYS A 41 -9.52 -8.28 10.32
C LYS A 41 -9.91 -8.93 8.99
N PHE A 42 -9.57 -10.21 8.86
CA PHE A 42 -9.86 -11.01 7.67
C PHE A 42 -11.33 -10.97 7.25
N LEU A 43 -12.27 -11.05 8.21
CA LEU A 43 -13.71 -11.08 7.90
C LEU A 43 -14.35 -9.71 7.68
N ASP A 44 -13.62 -8.62 7.91
CA ASP A 44 -14.17 -7.26 7.81
C ASP A 44 -13.88 -6.62 6.43
N VAL A 45 -13.00 -7.22 5.62
CA VAL A 45 -12.74 -6.74 4.25
C VAL A 45 -14.01 -6.84 3.42
N ASN A 46 -14.32 -5.78 2.67
CA ASN A 46 -15.61 -5.63 1.99
C ASN A 46 -15.49 -5.10 0.56
N HIS A 47 -14.28 -4.75 0.11
CA HIS A 47 -14.06 -4.11 -1.17
C HIS A 47 -12.76 -4.60 -1.81
N CYS A 48 -12.85 -5.17 -3.01
CA CYS A 48 -11.67 -5.63 -3.75
C CYS A 48 -11.30 -4.65 -4.86
N VAL A 49 -9.99 -4.39 -4.96
CA VAL A 49 -9.34 -3.34 -5.75
C VAL A 49 -8.02 -3.89 -6.31
N GLN A 50 -7.26 -3.05 -7.01
CA GLN A 50 -6.00 -3.48 -7.62
C GLN A 50 -4.81 -2.77 -6.99
N ALA A 51 -3.90 -3.52 -6.36
CA ALA A 51 -2.58 -3.02 -6.01
C ALA A 51 -1.74 -2.95 -7.29
N VAL A 52 -1.25 -1.77 -7.66
CA VAL A 52 -0.53 -1.52 -8.91
C VAL A 52 0.94 -1.13 -8.69
N GLY A 53 1.33 -0.91 -7.45
CA GLY A 53 2.70 -0.54 -7.09
C GLY A 53 2.85 -0.27 -5.60
N TYR A 54 4.04 0.16 -5.22
CA TYR A 54 4.40 0.52 -3.86
C TYR A 54 5.49 1.60 -3.90
N ALA A 55 5.61 2.37 -2.83
CA ALA A 55 6.73 3.28 -2.63
C ALA A 55 7.13 3.28 -1.16
N TYR A 56 8.44 3.37 -0.92
CA TYR A 56 8.97 3.57 0.42
C TYR A 56 9.06 5.05 0.70
N THR A 57 8.63 5.47 1.89
CA THR A 57 8.86 6.82 2.37
C THR A 57 10.26 6.87 2.95
N SER A 58 11.09 7.80 2.51
CA SER A 58 12.35 8.09 3.18
C SER A 58 12.02 8.50 4.62
N SER A 59 12.48 7.71 5.59
CA SER A 59 12.41 8.06 7.01
C SER A 59 13.34 9.25 7.26
N GLY A 60 12.87 10.45 6.93
CA GLY A 60 13.69 11.66 6.90
C GLY A 60 12.84 12.90 6.82
N GLY A 61 12.24 13.30 7.94
CA GLY A 61 12.07 14.72 8.20
C GLY A 61 13.46 15.34 8.33
N GLY A 62 13.97 15.88 7.24
CA GLY A 62 15.29 16.50 7.17
C GLY A 62 15.51 17.07 5.79
N SER A 63 15.83 18.36 5.73
CA SER A 63 16.08 19.18 4.55
C SER A 63 16.74 18.45 3.38
N GLU A 64 16.33 18.85 2.18
CA GLU A 64 17.09 18.70 0.94
C GLU A 64 18.60 18.77 1.20
N SER A 65 19.29 17.66 0.99
CA SER A 65 20.72 17.67 0.71
C SER A 65 20.99 16.62 -0.34
N GLU A 66 21.38 17.11 -1.50
CA GLU A 66 21.86 16.34 -2.63
C GLU A 66 23.05 15.47 -2.20
N ASN A 67 22.89 14.15 -2.28
CA ASN A 67 23.89 13.22 -2.80
C ASN A 67 23.33 11.80 -2.80
N GLY A 68 23.18 11.22 -3.99
CA GLY A 68 22.73 9.85 -4.15
C GLY A 68 23.74 8.88 -3.53
N SER A 69 23.34 8.20 -2.46
CA SER A 69 24.01 6.98 -2.01
C SER A 69 23.11 5.78 -2.32
N HIS A 70 23.55 4.96 -3.26
CA HIS A 70 23.07 3.59 -3.43
C HIS A 70 23.32 2.83 -2.13
N ASP A 71 22.29 2.70 -1.29
CA ASP A 71 22.37 1.84 -0.12
C ASP A 71 22.11 0.39 -0.54
N SER A 72 23.22 -0.32 -0.71
CA SER A 72 23.29 -1.78 -0.78
C SER A 72 23.34 -2.29 0.67
N GLY A 73 22.23 -2.17 1.39
CA GLY A 73 22.12 -2.52 2.80
C GLY A 73 21.34 -3.81 3.00
N SER A 74 22.04 -4.84 3.48
CA SER A 74 21.49 -6.13 3.94
C SER A 74 20.30 -5.89 4.89
N GLN A 75 19.09 -6.26 4.46
CA GLN A 75 17.87 -6.06 5.24
C GLN A 75 17.78 -7.11 6.35
N ASP A 76 18.08 -6.73 7.58
CA ASP A 76 17.56 -7.41 8.75
C ASP A 76 16.02 -7.27 8.72
N ASP A 77 15.35 -8.41 8.64
CA ASP A 77 13.94 -8.59 8.28
C ASP A 77 12.99 -8.32 9.47
N SER A 78 13.22 -7.21 10.20
CA SER A 78 12.46 -6.88 11.42
C SER A 78 12.19 -5.39 11.63
N GLY A 79 12.55 -4.53 10.68
CA GLY A 79 12.13 -3.12 10.64
C GLY A 79 11.04 -2.93 9.58
N SER A 80 9.81 -2.63 10.00
CA SER A 80 8.71 -2.25 9.12
C SER A 80 9.11 -1.04 8.29
N ARG A 81 9.51 -1.28 7.04
CA ARG A 81 9.96 -0.22 6.14
C ARG A 81 8.76 0.67 5.84
N GLN A 82 8.80 1.92 6.31
CA GLN A 82 7.72 2.87 6.11
C GLN A 82 7.50 3.10 4.61
N GLY A 83 6.25 3.02 4.18
CA GLY A 83 5.87 3.06 2.78
C GLY A 83 4.36 2.98 2.61
N TYR A 84 3.93 2.94 1.37
CA TYR A 84 2.53 2.77 1.02
C TYR A 84 2.36 1.96 -0.27
N TRP A 85 1.28 1.20 -0.32
CA TRP A 85 0.75 0.57 -1.52
C TRP A 85 0.03 1.61 -2.37
N ILE A 86 0.22 1.55 -3.68
CA ILE A 86 -0.54 2.33 -4.65
C ILE A 86 -1.69 1.45 -5.13
N VAL A 87 -2.91 1.87 -4.81
CA VAL A 87 -4.11 1.09 -5.06
C VAL A 87 -5.00 1.83 -6.05
N ARG A 88 -5.37 1.16 -7.14
CA ARG A 88 -6.34 1.64 -8.11
C ARG A 88 -7.74 1.20 -7.70
N ASN A 89 -8.65 2.16 -7.59
CA ASN A 89 -10.05 1.92 -7.28
C ASN A 89 -10.93 1.95 -8.55
N GLN A 90 -12.19 1.55 -8.41
CA GLN A 90 -13.20 1.48 -9.47
C GLN A 90 -14.35 2.49 -9.32
N TRP A 91 -14.12 3.60 -8.61
CA TRP A 91 -15.13 4.63 -8.33
C TRP A 91 -14.93 5.93 -9.13
N SER A 92 -14.62 5.80 -10.42
CA SER A 92 -14.27 6.93 -11.31
C SER A 92 -12.92 7.58 -11.01
N SER A 93 -12.40 8.35 -11.96
CA SER A 93 -11.17 9.12 -11.81
C SER A 93 -11.35 10.38 -10.96
N TYR A 94 -12.58 10.78 -10.63
CA TYR A 94 -12.85 11.92 -9.75
C TYR A 94 -12.75 11.60 -8.26
N TRP A 95 -12.76 10.31 -7.91
CA TRP A 95 -12.60 9.87 -6.53
C TRP A 95 -11.12 9.80 -6.14
N GLY A 96 -10.81 10.18 -4.90
CA GLY A 96 -9.45 10.10 -4.36
C GLY A 96 -8.42 10.84 -5.22
N MET A 97 -7.25 10.22 -5.39
CA MET A 97 -6.12 10.75 -6.15
C MET A 97 -6.20 10.28 -7.60
N SER A 98 -7.09 10.89 -8.38
CA SER A 98 -7.33 10.51 -9.79
C SER A 98 -7.81 9.06 -9.97
N GLY A 99 -8.61 8.55 -9.04
CA GLY A 99 -9.08 7.15 -9.01
C GLY A 99 -8.20 6.19 -8.21
N TYR A 100 -7.17 6.71 -7.52
CA TYR A 100 -6.23 5.93 -6.72
C TYR A 100 -6.27 6.33 -5.24
N ALA A 101 -5.75 5.44 -4.39
CA ALA A 101 -5.47 5.71 -2.99
C ALA A 101 -4.10 5.13 -2.60
N TRP A 102 -3.49 5.74 -1.59
CA TRP A 102 -2.25 5.24 -0.98
C TRP A 102 -2.59 4.60 0.36
N VAL A 103 -2.18 3.35 0.57
CA VAL A 103 -2.50 2.59 1.80
C VAL A 103 -1.20 2.25 2.51
N ALA A 104 -1.06 2.62 3.78
CA ALA A 104 0.18 2.45 4.53
C ALA A 104 0.63 0.99 4.61
N MET A 105 1.94 0.81 4.56
CA MET A 105 2.65 -0.46 4.76
C MET A 105 2.96 -0.68 6.26
N GLY A 106 3.29 -1.91 6.64
CA GLY A 106 3.78 -2.27 7.98
C GLY A 106 2.72 -2.69 8.99
N GLU A 107 1.47 -2.27 8.85
CA GLU A 107 0.39 -2.58 9.81
C GLU A 107 -0.80 -3.32 9.20
N ASN A 108 -0.62 -3.92 8.01
CA ASN A 108 -1.72 -4.54 7.26
C ASN A 108 -2.94 -3.61 7.16
N THR A 109 -2.70 -2.33 6.87
CA THR A 109 -3.72 -1.29 6.90
C THR A 109 -4.93 -1.67 6.04
N CYS A 110 -6.12 -1.50 6.62
CA CYS A 110 -7.40 -1.92 6.04
C CYS A 110 -7.46 -3.41 5.63
N GLY A 111 -6.60 -4.27 6.17
CA GLY A 111 -6.56 -5.69 5.83
C GLY A 111 -5.99 -5.99 4.44
N ILE A 112 -5.25 -5.07 3.82
CA ILE A 112 -4.82 -5.15 2.42
C ILE A 112 -4.03 -6.42 2.05
N LEU A 113 -3.39 -7.09 3.01
CA LEU A 113 -2.65 -8.34 2.81
C LEU A 113 -3.43 -9.60 3.22
N ASN A 114 -4.69 -9.47 3.62
CA ASN A 114 -5.54 -10.61 3.99
C ASN A 114 -5.85 -11.49 2.77
N ASP A 115 -6.13 -10.86 1.62
CA ASP A 115 -6.37 -11.51 0.34
C ASP A 115 -5.56 -10.81 -0.75
N PHE A 116 -4.32 -11.26 -0.96
CA PHE A 116 -3.45 -10.80 -2.05
C PHE A 116 -3.39 -11.86 -3.14
N VAL A 117 -4.01 -11.60 -4.29
CA VAL A 117 -4.13 -12.56 -5.38
C VAL A 117 -3.45 -12.05 -6.64
N GLN A 118 -2.48 -12.82 -7.12
CA GLN A 118 -1.73 -12.54 -8.35
C GLN A 118 -1.91 -13.70 -9.33
N ALA A 119 -2.34 -13.39 -10.54
CA ALA A 119 -2.30 -14.32 -11.66
C ALA A 119 -1.11 -13.93 -12.55
N TYR A 120 -0.21 -14.88 -12.78
CA TYR A 120 0.99 -14.69 -13.61
C TYR A 120 1.28 -16.00 -14.38
N ALA A 121 1.98 -15.87 -15.51
CA ALA A 121 2.32 -16.97 -16.42
C ALA A 121 3.83 -17.24 -16.41
#